data_AF-X0TLX7-F1
#
_entry.id   AF-X0TLX7-F1
#
_cell.length_a   1.000
_cell.length_b   1.000
_cell.length_c   1.000
_cell.angle_alpha   90.00
_cell.angle_beta   90.00
_cell.angle_gamma   90.00
#
_symmetry.space_group_name_H-M   'P 1'
#
loop_
_entity.id
_entity.type
_entity.pdbx_description
1 polymer ?
#
loop_
_entity_poly.entity_id
_entity_poly.type
_entity_poly.pdbx_seq_one_letter_code
_entity_poly.pdbx_strand_id
1 'polypeptide(L)'
;MNAWQKKLAENLASEQSIEGMADWRKRHAFLVKTIAFILIFAFILYDITWAQGGTPIWHGAKPDIELNGKARLNGIKIPYDAGTAQDAFSNGGNEVVINIQDAHASLTAQHSIVKILQTLATNYDLDLIALEGAEGPIDISLLRTFPDPEIRKETAEYLMRKGKMSAGEFFSIISEKPIKLYGIENNELYQANIDA
;
A
#
# COMPACT_ATOMS: atom_id res chain seq x y z
N MET A 1 36.73 -28.59 28.74
CA MET A 1 36.32 -27.23 29.16
C MET A 1 34.89 -27.31 29.67
N ASN A 2 34.63 -26.97 30.93
CA ASN A 2 33.29 -27.08 31.53
C ASN A 2 32.44 -25.83 31.21
N ALA A 3 31.11 -25.95 31.30
CA ALA A 3 30.15 -24.94 30.84
C ALA A 3 30.37 -23.54 31.45
N TRP A 4 30.86 -23.49 32.69
CA TRP A 4 31.22 -22.25 33.39
C TRP A 4 32.40 -21.51 32.75
N GLN A 5 33.44 -22.24 32.32
CA GLN A 5 34.59 -21.64 31.64
C GLN A 5 34.22 -21.07 30.27
N LYS A 6 33.31 -21.72 29.54
CA LYS A 6 32.83 -21.24 28.24
C LYS A 6 32.04 -19.93 28.38
N LYS A 7 31.14 -19.86 29.36
CA LYS A 7 30.35 -18.66 29.64
C LYS A 7 31.20 -17.48 30.10
N LEU A 8 32.27 -17.74 30.86
CA LEU A 8 33.23 -16.71 31.26
C LEU A 8 34.01 -16.16 30.07
N ALA A 9 34.44 -17.03 29.14
CA ALA A 9 35.14 -16.62 27.93
C ALA A 9 34.25 -15.81 26.98
N GLU A 10 32.98 -16.18 26.83
CA GLU A 10 32.00 -15.41 26.04
C GLU A 10 31.75 -14.02 26.64
N ASN A 11 31.58 -13.92 27.96
CA ASN A 11 31.42 -12.64 28.64
C ASN A 11 32.66 -11.74 28.46
N LEU A 12 33.87 -12.28 28.68
CA LEU A 12 35.11 -11.51 28.48
C LEU A 12 35.31 -11.05 27.03
N ALA A 13 34.95 -11.89 26.05
CA ALA A 13 35.03 -11.53 24.63
C ALA A 13 34.01 -10.43 24.28
N SER A 14 32.79 -10.49 24.81
CA SER A 14 31.79 -9.44 24.63
C SER A 14 32.22 -8.12 25.27
N GLU A 15 32.81 -8.16 26.47
CA GLU A 15 33.27 -6.98 27.21
C GLU A 15 34.44 -6.30 26.47
N GLN A 16 35.43 -7.07 25.98
CA GLN A 16 36.51 -6.57 25.12
C GLN A 16 35.98 -5.98 23.80
N SER A 17 34.95 -6.59 23.20
CA SER A 17 34.37 -6.07 21.95
C SER A 17 33.64 -4.73 22.14
N ILE A 18 32.98 -4.55 23.29
CA ILE A 18 32.27 -3.31 23.65
C ILE A 18 33.27 -2.19 23.98
N GLU A 19 34.36 -2.50 24.69
CA GLU A 19 35.44 -1.53 24.92
C GLU A 19 36.10 -1.09 23.61
N GLY A 20 36.38 -2.02 22.69
CA GLY A 20 36.94 -1.71 21.37
C GLY A 20 36.05 -0.79 20.53
N MET A 21 34.73 -1.02 20.54
CA MET A 21 33.75 -0.17 19.85
C MET A 21 33.63 1.21 20.49
N ALA A 22 33.64 1.30 21.83
CA ALA A 22 33.58 2.56 22.56
C ALA A 22 34.83 3.43 22.30
N ASP A 23 36.01 2.82 22.26
CA ASP A 23 37.27 3.50 21.99
C ASP A 23 37.41 3.91 20.51
N TRP A 24 36.96 3.06 19.58
CA TRP A 24 36.88 3.44 18.17
C TRP A 24 35.97 4.66 17.96
N ARG A 25 34.79 4.66 18.61
CA ARG A 25 33.85 5.77 18.54
C ARG A 25 34.43 7.05 19.14
N LYS A 26 35.20 6.97 20.23
CA LYS A 26 35.90 8.13 20.81
C LYS A 26 36.99 8.65 19.87
N ARG A 27 37.78 7.78 19.26
CA ARG A 27 38.87 8.14 18.32
C ARG A 27 38.35 8.83 17.06
N HIS A 28 37.20 8.40 16.55
CA HIS A 28 36.58 8.97 15.34
C HIS A 28 35.43 9.93 15.68
N ALA A 29 35.25 10.30 16.95
CA ALA A 29 34.12 11.11 17.40
C ALA A 29 34.02 12.45 16.66
N PHE A 30 35.18 13.04 16.32
CA PHE A 30 35.22 14.26 15.52
C PHE A 30 34.67 14.04 14.11
N LEU A 31 35.17 13.03 13.39
CA LEU A 31 34.71 12.70 12.03
C LEU A 31 33.23 12.32 12.00
N VAL A 32 32.77 11.48 12.94
CA VAL A 32 31.36 11.07 13.03
C VAL A 32 30.47 12.27 13.31
N LYS A 33 30.87 13.18 14.20
CA LYS A 33 30.14 14.43 14.46
C LYS A 33 30.10 15.31 13.22
N THR A 34 31.23 15.48 12.52
CA THR A 34 31.27 16.28 11.28
C THR A 34 30.36 15.71 10.21
N ILE A 35 30.38 14.39 9.97
CA ILE A 35 29.48 13.73 9.02
C ILE A 35 28.02 13.90 9.44
N ALA A 36 27.70 13.73 10.72
CA ALA A 36 26.35 13.93 11.24
C ALA A 36 25.88 15.39 11.02
N PHE A 37 26.74 16.38 11.26
CA PHE A 37 26.43 17.78 10.99
C PHE A 37 26.20 18.05 9.49
N ILE A 38 27.02 17.47 8.62
CA ILE A 38 26.85 17.60 7.16
C ILE A 38 25.52 16.98 6.73
N LEU A 39 25.17 15.80 7.24
CA LEU A 39 23.89 15.15 6.93
C LEU A 39 22.71 15.99 7.42
N ILE A 40 22.72 16.41 8.69
CA ILE A 40 21.65 17.25 9.25
C ILE A 40 21.50 18.53 8.42
N PHE A 41 22.61 19.18 8.07
CA PHE A 41 22.58 20.39 7.27
C PHE A 41 22.07 20.14 5.84
N ALA A 42 22.47 19.04 5.21
CA ALA A 42 21.99 18.64 3.89
C ALA A 42 20.49 18.34 3.90
N PHE A 43 19.98 17.63 4.92
CA PHE A 43 18.54 17.37 5.08
C PHE A 43 17.75 18.65 5.37
N ILE A 44 18.26 19.54 6.23
CA ILE A 44 17.61 20.85 6.47
C ILE A 44 17.59 21.71 5.22
N LEU A 45 18.69 21.76 4.45
CA LEU A 45 18.72 22.48 3.17
C LEU A 45 17.76 21.86 2.16
N TYR A 46 17.71 20.53 2.07
CA TYR A 46 16.75 19.83 1.21
C TYR A 46 15.32 20.20 1.62
N ASP A 47 14.99 20.09 2.90
CA ASP A 47 13.69 20.44 3.45
C ASP A 47 13.34 21.90 3.22
N ILE A 48 14.28 22.85 3.28
CA ILE A 48 14.01 24.29 3.03
C ILE A 48 13.90 24.59 1.53
N THR A 49 14.77 24.01 0.70
CA THR A 49 14.78 24.26 -0.75
C THR A 49 13.57 23.64 -1.44
N TRP A 50 13.09 22.52 -0.91
CA TRP A 50 11.85 21.86 -1.33
C TRP A 50 10.71 22.04 -0.33
N ALA A 51 10.86 22.93 0.68
CA ALA A 51 9.75 23.38 1.50
C ALA A 51 8.86 24.22 0.59
N GLN A 52 7.93 23.55 -0.06
CA GLN A 52 6.72 24.20 -0.48
C GLN A 52 6.03 24.68 0.79
N GLY A 53 6.24 25.95 1.15
CA GLY A 53 5.34 26.73 2.00
C GLY A 53 3.97 26.95 1.35
N GLY A 54 3.49 25.92 0.65
CA GLY A 54 2.20 25.86 0.02
C GLY A 54 1.20 25.43 1.08
N THR A 55 0.10 26.16 1.15
CA THR A 55 -1.15 25.48 1.44
C THR A 55 -1.23 24.24 0.52
N PRO A 56 -1.71 23.08 1.01
CA PRO A 56 -1.83 21.90 0.15
C PRO A 56 -2.51 22.32 -1.16
N ILE A 57 -2.10 21.77 -2.30
CA ILE A 57 -2.56 22.17 -3.65
C ILE A 57 -4.12 22.14 -3.76
N TRP A 58 -4.76 21.41 -2.83
CA TRP A 58 -6.20 21.32 -2.60
C TRP A 58 -6.86 22.50 -1.85
N HIS A 59 -6.10 23.45 -1.28
CA HIS A 59 -6.63 24.55 -0.46
C HIS A 59 -7.37 25.61 -1.31
N GLY A 60 -7.08 25.69 -2.61
CA GLY A 60 -7.74 26.58 -3.56
C GLY A 60 -8.43 25.88 -4.74
N ALA A 61 -8.27 24.56 -4.88
CA ALA A 61 -8.90 23.80 -5.96
C ALA A 61 -10.37 23.53 -5.61
N LYS A 62 -11.29 24.29 -6.21
CA LYS A 62 -12.70 23.90 -6.34
C LYS A 62 -12.95 23.35 -7.75
N PRO A 63 -12.64 22.08 -8.04
CA PRO A 63 -13.14 21.41 -9.24
C PRO A 63 -14.62 21.08 -9.01
N ASP A 64 -15.47 22.08 -9.15
CA ASP A 64 -16.92 21.92 -9.08
C ASP A 64 -17.42 21.38 -10.42
N ILE A 65 -17.33 20.07 -10.60
CA ILE A 65 -17.95 19.37 -11.74
C ILE A 65 -19.12 18.58 -11.18
N GLU A 66 -20.33 19.03 -11.53
CA GLU A 66 -21.57 18.38 -11.16
C GLU A 66 -21.78 17.16 -12.06
N LEU A 67 -21.44 15.99 -11.52
CA LEU A 67 -21.90 14.72 -12.08
C LEU A 67 -23.39 14.60 -11.79
N ASN A 68 -24.19 14.38 -12.83
CA ASN A 68 -25.63 14.29 -12.72
C ASN A 68 -26.00 12.94 -12.05
N GLY A 69 -25.93 12.90 -10.72
CA GLY A 69 -26.13 11.70 -9.91
C GLY A 69 -25.30 11.67 -8.61
N LYS A 70 -25.67 12.51 -7.62
CA LYS A 70 -25.35 12.42 -6.17
C LYS A 70 -23.91 12.13 -5.65
N ALA A 71 -22.85 12.10 -6.46
CA ALA A 71 -21.48 12.11 -5.93
C ALA A 71 -20.60 13.09 -6.72
N ARG A 72 -20.11 14.13 -6.05
CA ARG A 72 -19.06 15.01 -6.59
C ARG A 72 -17.74 14.23 -6.59
N LEU A 73 -16.86 14.44 -7.56
CA LEU A 73 -15.49 13.85 -7.56
C LEU A 73 -14.73 14.23 -6.28
N ASN A 74 -14.93 15.45 -5.78
CA ASN A 74 -14.46 15.94 -4.47
C ASN A 74 -15.23 15.39 -3.24
N GLY A 75 -16.23 14.56 -3.47
CA GLY A 75 -17.10 13.98 -2.44
C GLY A 75 -16.77 12.52 -2.13
N ILE A 76 -15.88 11.88 -2.88
CA ILE A 76 -15.44 10.52 -2.57
C ILE A 76 -14.52 10.58 -1.36
N LYS A 77 -15.04 10.10 -0.23
CA LYS A 77 -14.30 10.04 1.03
C LYS A 77 -13.88 8.60 1.24
N ILE A 78 -12.57 8.39 1.30
CA ILE A 78 -11.99 7.14 1.75
C ILE A 78 -11.52 7.29 3.20
N PRO A 79 -11.39 6.20 3.97
CA PRO A 79 -10.84 6.26 5.32
C PRO A 79 -9.42 6.84 5.31
N TYR A 80 -9.13 7.76 6.23
CA TYR A 80 -7.83 8.45 6.30
C TYR A 80 -6.65 7.50 6.57
N ASP A 81 -6.93 6.34 7.17
CA ASP A 81 -5.97 5.29 7.50
C ASP A 81 -5.83 4.25 6.38
N ALA A 82 -6.64 4.32 5.33
CA ALA A 82 -6.67 3.35 4.24
C ALA A 82 -5.87 3.80 3.00
N GLY A 83 -5.64 5.09 2.81
CA GLY A 83 -4.87 5.55 1.66
C GLY A 83 -4.78 7.06 1.55
N THR A 84 -4.08 7.53 0.51
CA THR A 84 -3.93 8.96 0.19
C THR A 84 -4.30 9.18 -1.26
N ALA A 85 -5.18 10.16 -1.52
CA ALA A 85 -5.50 10.59 -2.88
C ALA A 85 -4.32 11.38 -3.46
N GLN A 86 -3.86 10.99 -4.64
CA GLN A 86 -2.71 11.61 -5.31
C GLN A 86 -3.18 12.66 -6.33
N ASP A 87 -3.88 12.21 -7.38
CA ASP A 87 -4.31 13.05 -8.49
C ASP A 87 -5.80 12.89 -8.77
N ALA A 88 -6.42 13.95 -9.31
CA ALA A 88 -7.80 13.94 -9.74
C ALA A 88 -7.92 14.72 -11.05
N PHE A 89 -8.50 14.06 -12.07
CA PHE A 89 -8.76 14.65 -13.37
C PHE A 89 -10.25 14.55 -13.69
N SER A 90 -10.77 15.52 -14.43
CA SER A 90 -12.14 15.47 -14.90
C SER A 90 -12.26 16.10 -16.27
N ASN A 91 -13.08 15.47 -17.10
CA ASN A 91 -13.40 15.95 -18.44
C ASN A 91 -14.88 16.38 -18.55
N GLY A 92 -15.56 16.61 -17.42
CA GLY A 92 -16.98 16.98 -17.39
C GLY A 92 -17.97 15.84 -17.68
N GLY A 93 -17.49 14.61 -17.89
CA GLY A 93 -18.33 13.42 -18.03
C GLY A 93 -18.85 12.91 -16.68
N ASN A 94 -19.92 12.10 -16.69
CA ASN A 94 -20.57 11.55 -15.49
C ASN A 94 -19.91 10.27 -14.95
N GLU A 95 -18.96 9.70 -15.68
CA GLU A 95 -18.29 8.45 -15.31
C GLU A 95 -17.06 8.74 -14.45
N VAL A 96 -16.85 7.90 -13.44
CA VAL A 96 -15.72 8.02 -12.50
C VAL A 96 -14.89 6.77 -12.56
N VAL A 97 -13.60 6.93 -12.86
CA VAL A 97 -12.59 5.88 -12.73
C VAL A 97 -11.76 6.19 -11.50
N ILE A 98 -11.67 5.23 -10.59
CA ILE A 98 -10.83 5.34 -9.39
C ILE A 98 -9.68 4.37 -9.58
N ASN A 99 -8.47 4.90 -9.77
CA ASN A 99 -7.27 4.09 -9.77
C ASN A 99 -6.76 3.93 -8.34
N ILE A 100 -6.61 2.68 -7.90
CA ILE A 100 -6.07 2.32 -6.58
C ILE A 100 -4.71 1.67 -6.79
N GLN A 101 -3.64 2.37 -6.41
CA GLN A 101 -2.28 1.84 -6.50
C GLN A 101 -1.98 0.97 -5.27
N ASP A 102 -1.46 -0.23 -5.51
CA ASP A 102 -1.07 -1.17 -4.48
C ASP A 102 0.44 -1.10 -4.19
N ALA A 103 0.80 -1.21 -2.91
CA ALA A 103 2.16 -1.53 -2.53
C ALA A 103 2.32 -3.06 -2.60
N HIS A 104 2.71 -3.56 -3.77
CA HIS A 104 2.76 -4.99 -4.07
C HIS A 104 3.46 -5.82 -2.97
N ALA A 105 2.92 -7.02 -2.73
CA ALA A 105 3.33 -7.95 -1.68
C ALA A 105 3.12 -7.49 -0.23
N SER A 106 2.42 -6.37 0.00
CA SER A 106 2.03 -5.93 1.35
C SER A 106 0.62 -6.38 1.71
N LEU A 107 0.50 -7.34 2.63
CA LEU A 107 -0.80 -7.75 3.17
C LEU A 107 -1.55 -6.57 3.83
N THR A 108 -0.83 -5.66 4.47
CA THR A 108 -1.43 -4.46 5.06
C THR A 108 -2.03 -3.56 3.99
N ALA A 109 -1.35 -3.39 2.84
CA ALA A 109 -1.89 -2.63 1.71
C ALA A 109 -3.14 -3.29 1.15
N GLN A 110 -3.14 -4.62 0.99
CA GLN A 110 -4.31 -5.37 0.56
C GLN A 110 -5.52 -5.13 1.50
N HIS A 111 -5.33 -5.17 2.83
CA HIS A 111 -6.40 -4.83 3.78
C HIS A 111 -6.88 -3.38 3.67
N SER A 112 -5.97 -2.44 3.42
CA SER A 112 -6.33 -1.04 3.18
C SER A 112 -7.16 -0.87 1.91
N ILE A 113 -6.82 -1.56 0.82
CA ILE A 113 -7.62 -1.59 -0.41
C ILE A 113 -9.01 -2.14 -0.13
N VAL A 114 -9.14 -3.22 0.66
CA VAL A 114 -10.45 -3.75 1.08
C VAL A 114 -11.30 -2.69 1.80
N LYS A 115 -10.71 -1.88 2.68
CA LYS A 115 -11.43 -0.77 3.35
C LYS A 115 -11.91 0.30 2.36
N ILE A 116 -11.08 0.63 1.37
CA ILE A 116 -11.45 1.56 0.29
C ILE A 116 -12.63 0.97 -0.49
N LEU A 117 -12.52 -0.27 -0.97
CA LEU A 117 -13.57 -0.94 -1.74
C LEU A 117 -14.88 -1.06 -0.95
N GLN A 118 -14.81 -1.38 0.34
CA GLN A 118 -15.98 -1.39 1.22
C GLN A 118 -16.68 -0.02 1.25
N THR A 119 -15.90 1.06 1.38
CA THR A 119 -16.42 2.42 1.41
C THR A 119 -17.06 2.80 0.07
N LEU A 120 -16.44 2.41 -1.04
CA LEU A 120 -16.94 2.62 -2.40
C LEU A 120 -18.24 1.85 -2.67
N ALA A 121 -18.31 0.58 -2.25
CA ALA A 121 -19.50 -0.24 -2.39
C ALA A 121 -20.67 0.29 -1.54
N THR A 122 -20.41 0.71 -0.30
CA THR A 122 -21.46 1.16 0.61
C THR A 122 -22.00 2.55 0.25
N ASN A 123 -21.13 3.48 -0.19
CA ASN A 123 -21.51 4.89 -0.31
C ASN A 123 -21.62 5.39 -1.76
N TYR A 124 -21.03 4.69 -2.73
CA TYR A 124 -20.84 5.19 -4.10
C TYR A 124 -21.23 4.17 -5.18
N ASP A 125 -22.02 3.15 -4.81
CA ASP A 125 -22.60 2.18 -5.73
C ASP A 125 -21.58 1.46 -6.64
N LEU A 126 -20.43 1.06 -6.09
CA LEU A 126 -19.41 0.31 -6.84
C LEU A 126 -20.00 -0.97 -7.47
N ASP A 127 -19.85 -1.10 -8.79
CA ASP A 127 -20.38 -2.23 -9.58
C ASP A 127 -19.31 -3.06 -10.31
N LEU A 128 -18.14 -2.47 -10.54
CA LEU A 128 -17.05 -3.07 -11.31
C LEU A 128 -15.71 -2.82 -10.60
N ILE A 129 -14.92 -3.88 -10.47
CA ILE A 129 -13.51 -3.81 -10.09
C ILE A 129 -12.69 -4.35 -11.26
N ALA A 130 -11.83 -3.49 -11.79
CA ALA A 130 -10.84 -3.84 -12.79
C ALA A 130 -9.54 -4.29 -12.11
N LEU A 131 -8.93 -5.39 -12.56
CA LEU A 131 -7.75 -5.98 -11.93
C LEU A 131 -6.58 -6.12 -12.91
N GLU A 132 -5.39 -5.75 -12.43
CA GLU A 132 -4.11 -6.03 -13.11
C GLU A 132 -3.74 -7.52 -12.96
N GLY A 133 -2.94 -8.05 -13.90
CA GLY A 133 -2.47 -9.44 -13.86
C GLY A 133 -3.49 -10.50 -14.32
N ALA A 134 -4.63 -10.08 -14.86
CA ALA A 134 -5.61 -10.96 -15.50
C ALA A 134 -6.21 -10.26 -16.72
N GLU A 135 -6.69 -11.04 -17.70
CA GLU A 135 -7.35 -10.53 -18.91
C GLU A 135 -8.81 -11.04 -18.97
N GLY A 136 -9.76 -10.13 -19.19
CA GLY A 136 -11.16 -10.46 -19.44
C GLY A 136 -11.99 -10.73 -18.17
N PRO A 137 -13.23 -11.24 -18.29
CA PRO A 137 -14.10 -11.49 -17.15
C PRO A 137 -13.50 -12.51 -16.17
N ILE A 138 -13.52 -12.20 -14.87
CA ILE A 138 -12.97 -13.08 -13.83
C ILE A 138 -14.12 -13.76 -13.09
N ASP A 139 -14.12 -15.10 -13.07
CA ASP A 139 -15.12 -15.92 -12.37
C ASP A 139 -14.61 -16.39 -11.00
N ILE A 140 -15.23 -15.87 -9.95
CA ILE A 140 -15.01 -16.25 -8.54
C ILE A 140 -16.20 -17.00 -7.94
N SER A 141 -17.15 -17.45 -8.77
CA SER A 141 -18.39 -18.09 -8.36
C SER A 141 -18.16 -19.25 -7.40
N LEU A 142 -17.15 -20.09 -7.68
CA LEU A 142 -16.80 -21.25 -6.86
C LEU A 142 -16.65 -20.91 -5.36
N LEU A 143 -15.93 -19.84 -5.04
CA LEU A 143 -15.77 -19.40 -3.65
C LEU A 143 -16.98 -18.61 -3.17
N ARG A 144 -17.55 -17.74 -4.02
CA ARG A 144 -18.69 -16.90 -3.64
C ARG A 144 -19.94 -17.71 -3.28
N THR A 145 -20.20 -18.82 -3.96
CA THR A 145 -21.38 -19.69 -3.73
C THR A 145 -21.16 -20.69 -2.59
N PHE A 146 -20.00 -20.71 -1.94
CA PHE A 146 -19.76 -21.59 -0.82
C PHE A 146 -20.73 -21.27 0.33
N PRO A 147 -21.46 -22.26 0.89
CA PRO A 147 -22.62 -22.01 1.75
C PRO A 147 -22.26 -21.46 3.12
N ASP A 148 -21.06 -21.79 3.63
CA ASP A 148 -20.59 -21.32 4.93
C ASP A 148 -19.80 -20.00 4.76
N PRO A 149 -20.32 -18.86 5.26
CA PRO A 149 -19.69 -17.57 5.07
C PRO A 149 -18.38 -17.42 5.85
N GLU A 150 -18.21 -18.13 6.97
CA GLU A 150 -16.99 -18.08 7.78
C GLU A 150 -15.86 -18.82 7.07
N ILE A 151 -16.11 -20.06 6.63
CA ILE A 151 -15.13 -20.85 5.86
C ILE A 151 -14.76 -20.15 4.56
N ARG A 152 -15.75 -19.55 3.88
CA ARG A 152 -15.53 -18.78 2.65
C ARG A 152 -14.58 -17.61 2.90
N LYS A 153 -14.82 -16.82 3.96
CA LYS A 153 -13.98 -15.68 4.32
C LYS A 153 -12.58 -16.13 4.72
N GLU A 154 -12.46 -17.16 5.57
CA GLU A 154 -11.17 -17.66 6.04
C GLU A 154 -10.32 -18.19 4.88
N THR A 155 -10.94 -18.93 3.96
CA THR A 155 -10.28 -19.44 2.74
C THR A 155 -9.79 -18.30 1.85
N ALA A 156 -10.65 -17.32 1.58
CA ALA A 156 -10.27 -16.15 0.78
C ALA A 156 -9.15 -15.33 1.45
N GLU A 157 -9.23 -15.14 2.77
CA GLU A 157 -8.20 -14.44 3.53
C GLU A 157 -6.87 -15.19 3.51
N TYR A 158 -6.90 -16.53 3.64
CA TYR A 158 -5.72 -17.37 3.48
C TYR A 158 -5.08 -17.22 2.10
N LEU A 159 -5.88 -17.23 1.02
CA LEU A 159 -5.38 -17.04 -0.34
C LEU A 159 -4.76 -15.65 -0.53
N MET A 160 -5.39 -14.61 0.02
CA MET A 160 -4.85 -13.24 -0.01
C MET A 160 -3.53 -13.14 0.76
N ARG A 161 -3.44 -13.75 1.95
CA ARG A 161 -2.20 -13.84 2.74
C ARG A 161 -1.07 -14.58 2.03
N LYS A 162 -1.41 -15.51 1.13
CA LYS A 162 -0.45 -16.26 0.31
C LYS A 162 -0.12 -15.57 -1.02
N GLY A 163 -0.68 -14.39 -1.29
CA GLY A 163 -0.50 -13.67 -2.56
C GLY A 163 -1.12 -14.39 -3.76
N LYS A 164 -2.09 -15.29 -3.53
CA LYS A 164 -2.82 -16.02 -4.58
C LYS A 164 -4.16 -15.37 -4.94
N MET A 165 -4.49 -14.26 -4.27
CA MET A 165 -5.74 -13.54 -4.41
C MET A 165 -5.49 -12.08 -4.07
N SER A 166 -6.01 -11.19 -4.90
CA SER A 166 -5.98 -9.74 -4.69
C SER A 166 -7.08 -9.28 -3.73
N ALA A 167 -6.95 -8.06 -3.21
CA ALA A 167 -7.95 -7.41 -2.39
C ALA A 167 -9.29 -7.25 -3.11
N GLY A 168 -9.28 -7.02 -4.43
CA GLY A 168 -10.50 -6.90 -5.23
C GLY A 168 -11.27 -8.21 -5.35
N GLU A 169 -10.56 -9.33 -5.57
CA GLU A 169 -11.15 -10.67 -5.56
C GLU A 169 -11.67 -11.04 -4.17
N PHE A 170 -10.84 -10.85 -3.13
CA PHE A 170 -11.23 -11.09 -1.75
C PHE A 170 -12.49 -10.32 -1.37
N PHE A 171 -12.52 -9.01 -1.67
CA PHE A 171 -13.66 -8.15 -1.40
C PHE A 171 -14.92 -8.63 -2.14
N SER A 172 -14.79 -9.04 -3.39
CA SER A 172 -15.93 -9.55 -4.19
C SER A 172 -16.47 -10.88 -3.70
N ILE A 173 -15.67 -11.68 -2.97
CA ILE A 173 -16.11 -12.91 -2.30
C ILE A 173 -16.89 -12.60 -1.03
N ILE A 174 -16.42 -11.65 -0.21
CA ILE A 174 -17.02 -11.35 1.10
C ILE A 174 -18.17 -10.34 1.02
N SER A 175 -18.26 -9.57 -0.05
CA SER A 175 -19.31 -8.57 -0.26
C SER A 175 -20.66 -9.22 -0.53
N GLU A 176 -21.70 -8.77 0.18
CA GLU A 176 -23.08 -9.17 -0.08
C GLU A 176 -23.53 -8.73 -1.49
N LYS A 177 -23.18 -7.50 -1.89
CA LYS A 177 -23.45 -6.99 -3.24
C LYS A 177 -22.59 -7.76 -4.25
N PRO A 178 -23.18 -8.31 -5.33
CA PRO A 178 -22.41 -8.90 -6.43
C PRO A 178 -21.71 -7.78 -7.20
N ILE A 179 -20.38 -7.82 -7.19
CA ILE A 179 -19.52 -6.87 -7.90
C ILE A 179 -18.85 -7.62 -9.03
N LYS A 180 -18.85 -7.02 -10.23
CA LYS A 180 -18.21 -7.62 -11.41
C LYS A 180 -16.69 -7.46 -11.30
N LEU A 181 -15.98 -8.51 -11.68
CA LEU A 181 -14.53 -8.50 -11.81
C LEU A 181 -14.14 -8.58 -13.28
N TYR A 182 -13.18 -7.75 -13.69
CA TYR A 182 -12.66 -7.74 -15.05
C TYR A 182 -11.15 -7.51 -15.05
N GLY A 183 -10.41 -8.41 -15.65
CA GLY A 183 -8.99 -8.28 -15.89
C GLY A 183 -8.71 -7.29 -17.02
N ILE A 184 -7.83 -6.32 -16.76
CA ILE A 184 -7.45 -5.27 -17.71
C ILE A 184 -6.03 -5.44 -18.27
N GLU A 185 -5.39 -6.56 -18.00
CA GLU A 185 -4.09 -6.91 -18.58
C GLU A 185 -4.20 -7.11 -20.09
N ASN A 186 -3.13 -6.81 -20.81
CA ASN A 186 -2.99 -7.18 -22.20
C ASN A 186 -1.95 -8.31 -22.31
N ASN A 187 -2.42 -9.54 -22.54
CA ASN A 187 -1.54 -10.71 -22.57
C ASN A 187 -0.51 -10.66 -23.70
N GLU A 188 -0.82 -10.03 -24.84
CA GLU A 188 0.15 -9.86 -25.93
C GLU A 188 1.29 -8.93 -25.52
N LEU A 189 0.97 -7.79 -24.89
CA LEU A 189 1.97 -6.85 -24.37
C LEU A 189 2.77 -7.45 -23.22
N TYR A 190 2.11 -8.19 -22.32
CA TYR A 190 2.76 -8.91 -21.24
C TYR A 190 3.78 -9.93 -21.78
N GLN A 191 3.37 -10.77 -22.73
CA GLN A 191 4.25 -11.77 -23.32
C GLN A 191 5.42 -11.15 -24.08
N ALA A 192 5.17 -10.09 -24.85
CA ALA A 192 6.21 -9.33 -25.53
C ALA A 192 7.25 -8.75 -24.56
N ASN A 193 6.82 -8.32 -23.36
CA ASN A 193 7.72 -7.83 -22.32
C ASN A 193 8.53 -8.94 -21.64
N ILE A 194 7.98 -10.15 -21.50
CA ILE A 194 8.69 -11.30 -20.94
C ILE A 194 9.75 -11.83 -21.91
N ASP A 195 9.47 -11.79 -23.22
CA ASP A 195 10.34 -12.32 -24.26
C ASP A 195 11.46 -11.34 -24.69
N ALA A 196 11.44 -10.09 -24.22
CA ALA A 196 12.41 -9.04 -24.52
C ALA A 196 13.69 -9.12 -23.67
#